data_AF-A0A396ICF9-F1
#
_entry.id   AF-A0A396ICF9-F1
#
_cell.length_a   1.000
_cell.length_b   1.000
_cell.length_c   1.000
_cell.angle_alpha   90.00
_cell.angle_beta   90.00
_cell.angle_gamma   90.00
#
_symmetry.space_group_name_H-M   'P 1'
#
loop_
_entity.id
_entity.type
_entity.pdbx_description
1 polymer ?
#
loop_
_entity_poly.entity_id
_entity_poly.type
_entity_poly.pdbx_seq_one_letter_code
_entity_poly.pdbx_strand_id
1 'polypeptide(L)'
;MHGLLEELGRKIVQENSSKEPRKWSRLWLETQVDNVMLEKMERRVEAILLKKKTLNKDDEKKVMIVEHLSKMRHLRLLIIWSHVNTSGSLNCLSNELRYVEWSEYPFKYLPSSFQPNQLVELILKSSSIEQLWEDKKYLRNLRNLDLSHSKNLIKMPHFGEFPNLERLDLEGCIKLVQIDPSIGLLTKLVYLNLKDCKHIISLLSNIFGLSCLDDLNIYVLQSKEFECKCITFPINDILPHVALPFLISHSHNTQKFVPFLA
;
A
#
# COMPACT_ATOMS: atom_id res chain seq x y z
N MET A 1 -7.38 -18.61 -0.11
CA MET A 1 -8.51 -19.05 -0.95
C MET A 1 -8.25 -20.51 -1.35
N HIS A 2 -9.19 -21.43 -1.12
CA HIS A 2 -9.02 -22.88 -1.32
C HIS A 2 -8.94 -23.21 -2.83
N GLY A 3 -7.96 -24.02 -3.27
CA GLY A 3 -7.69 -24.25 -4.70
C GLY A 3 -8.88 -24.79 -5.51
N LEU A 4 -9.78 -25.54 -4.87
CA LEU A 4 -11.01 -26.05 -5.50
C LEU A 4 -12.01 -24.94 -5.87
N LEU A 5 -12.14 -23.88 -5.06
CA LEU A 5 -13.01 -22.75 -5.37
C LEU A 5 -12.46 -21.93 -6.54
N GLU A 6 -11.13 -21.82 -6.62
CA GLU A 6 -10.45 -21.17 -7.73
C GLU A 6 -10.64 -21.96 -9.03
N GLU A 7 -10.56 -23.29 -8.99
CA GLU A 7 -10.81 -24.15 -10.16
C GLU A 7 -12.27 -24.08 -10.62
N LEU A 8 -13.23 -24.13 -9.70
CA LEU A 8 -14.65 -23.98 -10.00
C LEU A 8 -14.95 -22.61 -10.63
N GLY A 9 -14.37 -21.54 -10.06
CA GLY A 9 -14.49 -20.19 -10.62
C GLY A 9 -13.95 -20.06 -12.04
N ARG A 10 -12.88 -20.79 -12.39
CA ARG A 10 -12.32 -20.85 -13.74
C ARG A 10 -13.27 -21.59 -14.71
N LYS A 11 -13.83 -22.73 -14.30
CA LYS A 11 -14.77 -23.51 -15.12
C LYS A 11 -16.04 -22.72 -15.44
N ILE A 12 -16.62 -22.02 -14.47
CA ILE A 12 -17.81 -21.17 -14.70
C ILE A 12 -17.57 -20.11 -15.77
N VAL A 13 -16.41 -19.45 -15.76
CA VAL A 13 -16.07 -18.42 -16.76
C VAL A 13 -15.88 -19.04 -18.16
N GLN A 14 -15.34 -20.25 -18.23
CA GLN A 14 -15.15 -20.99 -19.48
C GLN A 14 -16.45 -21.59 -20.05
N GLU A 15 -17.45 -21.85 -19.21
CA GLU A 15 -18.76 -22.36 -19.62
C GLU A 15 -19.69 -21.23 -20.08
N ASN A 16 -19.67 -20.07 -19.41
CA ASN A 16 -20.54 -18.93 -19.72
C ASN A 16 -20.17 -18.19 -21.01
N SER A 17 -18.91 -18.23 -21.39
CA SER A 17 -18.39 -17.66 -22.63
C SER A 17 -17.83 -18.82 -23.42
N SER A 18 -18.30 -19.04 -24.65
CA SER A 18 -17.89 -20.15 -25.54
C SER A 18 -16.37 -20.38 -25.54
N LYS A 19 -15.89 -21.52 -26.06
CA LYS A 19 -14.47 -21.93 -26.15
C LYS A 19 -13.49 -20.89 -26.76
N GLU A 20 -13.96 -19.71 -27.13
CA GLU A 20 -13.21 -18.52 -27.53
C GLU A 20 -12.70 -17.73 -26.30
N PRO A 21 -11.39 -17.76 -26.01
CA PRO A 21 -10.79 -17.09 -24.86
C PRO A 21 -11.07 -15.58 -24.77
N ARG A 22 -11.41 -14.98 -25.89
CA ARG A 22 -11.51 -13.53 -26.02
C ARG A 22 -12.86 -12.96 -25.54
N LYS A 23 -13.82 -13.80 -25.18
CA LYS A 23 -15.10 -13.43 -24.53
C LYS A 23 -15.05 -13.58 -23.01
N TRP A 24 -13.90 -13.93 -22.44
CA TRP A 24 -13.78 -14.17 -21.01
C TRP A 24 -13.72 -12.87 -20.21
N SER A 25 -14.60 -12.73 -19.22
CA SER A 25 -14.60 -11.60 -18.30
C SER A 25 -13.48 -11.67 -17.27
N ARG A 26 -12.81 -12.82 -17.12
CA ARG A 26 -11.71 -13.03 -16.16
C ARG A 26 -10.53 -13.72 -16.86
N LEU A 27 -9.34 -13.16 -16.68
CA LEU A 27 -8.09 -13.67 -17.23
C LEU A 27 -7.16 -14.08 -16.09
N TRP A 28 -6.48 -15.21 -16.24
CA TRP A 28 -5.67 -15.79 -15.16
C TRP A 28 -4.41 -16.51 -15.64
N LEU A 29 -4.17 -16.55 -16.95
CA LEU A 29 -2.90 -16.96 -17.54
C LEU A 29 -2.30 -15.76 -18.28
N GLU A 30 -0.98 -15.64 -18.22
CA GLU A 30 -0.26 -14.60 -18.96
C GLU A 30 -0.48 -14.73 -20.47
N THR A 31 -0.50 -15.95 -21.02
CA THR A 31 -0.81 -16.20 -22.43
C THR A 31 -2.22 -15.75 -22.82
N GLN A 32 -3.18 -15.79 -21.90
CA GLN A 32 -4.53 -15.25 -22.16
C GLN A 32 -4.50 -13.73 -22.20
N VAL A 33 -3.75 -13.11 -21.30
CA VAL A 33 -3.53 -11.66 -21.32
C VAL A 33 -2.90 -11.26 -22.64
N ASP A 34 -1.78 -11.88 -23.06
CA ASP A 34 -1.11 -11.58 -24.33
C ASP A 34 -2.00 -11.79 -25.55
N ASN A 35 -2.78 -12.88 -25.59
CA ASN A 35 -3.71 -13.14 -26.69
C ASN A 35 -4.86 -12.11 -26.75
N VAL A 36 -5.37 -11.69 -25.58
CA VAL A 36 -6.33 -10.58 -25.48
C VAL A 36 -5.68 -9.24 -25.87
N MET A 37 -4.37 -9.10 -25.67
CA MET A 37 -3.62 -7.88 -26.01
C MET A 37 -3.29 -7.76 -27.50
N LEU A 38 -3.05 -8.88 -28.20
CA LEU A 38 -2.68 -8.92 -29.63
C LEU A 38 -3.88 -8.84 -30.57
N GLU A 39 -5.01 -9.44 -30.20
CA GLU A 39 -6.20 -9.51 -31.05
C GLU A 39 -7.25 -8.54 -30.51
N LYS A 40 -7.72 -7.58 -31.34
CA LYS A 40 -8.71 -6.53 -31.02
C LYS A 40 -10.07 -7.10 -30.54
N MET A 41 -10.13 -7.75 -29.38
CA MET A 41 -11.35 -8.36 -28.87
C MET A 41 -12.08 -7.52 -27.81
N GLU A 42 -13.30 -7.95 -27.47
CA GLU A 42 -14.29 -7.19 -26.71
C GLU A 42 -13.82 -6.84 -25.30
N ARG A 43 -14.03 -5.58 -24.97
CA ARG A 43 -13.38 -4.79 -23.92
C ARG A 43 -13.92 -5.03 -22.50
N ARG A 44 -14.58 -6.16 -22.23
CA ARG A 44 -15.25 -6.45 -20.93
C ARG A 44 -14.46 -7.39 -20.03
N VAL A 45 -13.14 -7.24 -20.02
CA VAL A 45 -12.32 -7.91 -19.01
C VAL A 45 -12.54 -7.18 -17.69
N GLU A 46 -13.12 -7.88 -16.72
CA GLU A 46 -13.42 -7.38 -15.38
C GLU A 46 -12.37 -7.81 -14.36
N ALA A 47 -11.63 -8.88 -14.60
CA ALA A 47 -10.61 -9.36 -13.67
C ALA A 47 -9.36 -9.88 -14.38
N ILE A 48 -8.19 -9.52 -13.86
CA ILE A 48 -6.89 -10.06 -14.26
C ILE A 48 -6.19 -10.62 -13.02
N LEU A 49 -5.73 -11.86 -13.12
CA LEU A 49 -5.06 -12.58 -12.05
C LEU A 49 -3.77 -13.21 -12.59
N LEU A 50 -2.68 -12.46 -12.55
CA LEU A 50 -1.36 -12.93 -12.96
C LEU A 50 -0.61 -13.45 -11.73
N LYS A 51 -0.68 -14.77 -11.54
CA LYS A 51 0.10 -15.50 -10.54
C LYS A 51 1.18 -16.27 -11.27
N LYS A 52 2.45 -16.05 -10.94
CA LYS A 52 3.54 -16.88 -11.48
C LYS A 52 3.37 -18.31 -11.00
N LYS A 53 3.31 -19.25 -11.95
CA LYS A 53 3.60 -20.66 -11.67
C LYS A 53 5.11 -20.83 -11.67
N THR A 54 5.58 -21.68 -10.78
CA THR A 54 6.97 -22.10 -10.52
C THR A 54 7.92 -21.87 -11.71
N LEU A 55 9.01 -21.13 -11.46
CA LEU A 55 10.06 -20.74 -12.39
C LEU A 55 10.50 -21.87 -13.34
N ASN A 56 10.21 -21.76 -14.64
CA ASN A 56 11.08 -22.32 -15.67
C ASN A 56 12.10 -21.24 -16.06
N LYS A 57 13.37 -21.63 -16.29
CA LYS A 57 14.47 -20.70 -16.62
C LYS A 57 14.23 -19.87 -17.90
N ASP A 58 13.29 -20.29 -18.75
CA ASP A 58 12.91 -19.57 -19.98
C ASP A 58 11.88 -18.45 -19.75
N ASP A 59 11.19 -18.43 -18.61
CA ASP A 59 10.15 -17.43 -18.30
C ASP A 59 10.72 -16.06 -17.89
N GLU A 60 12.04 -15.95 -17.62
CA GLU A 60 12.69 -14.67 -17.28
C GLU A 60 12.68 -13.66 -18.44
N LYS A 61 12.45 -14.10 -19.67
CA LYS A 61 12.45 -13.22 -20.86
C LYS A 61 11.11 -12.60 -21.19
N LYS A 62 10.02 -13.03 -20.56
CA LYS A 62 8.70 -12.59 -20.98
C LYS A 62 8.34 -11.26 -20.33
N VAL A 63 8.10 -10.27 -21.21
CA VAL A 63 7.86 -8.89 -20.81
C VAL A 63 6.39 -8.55 -21.03
N MET A 64 5.69 -8.20 -19.96
CA MET A 64 4.32 -7.68 -20.02
C MET A 64 4.33 -6.21 -20.45
N ILE A 65 3.72 -5.90 -21.59
CA ILE A 65 3.50 -4.51 -22.03
C ILE A 65 2.30 -3.93 -21.28
N VAL A 66 2.55 -3.04 -20.32
CA VAL A 66 1.50 -2.52 -19.42
C VAL A 66 0.52 -1.58 -20.10
N GLU A 67 0.89 -1.00 -21.24
CA GLU A 67 0.03 -0.12 -22.06
C GLU A 67 -1.25 -0.82 -22.50
N HIS A 68 -1.28 -2.14 -22.49
CA HIS A 68 -2.47 -2.89 -22.79
C HIS A 68 -3.52 -2.85 -21.69
N LEU A 69 -3.13 -2.68 -20.42
CA LEU A 69 -4.07 -2.49 -19.31
C LEU A 69 -4.93 -1.24 -19.52
N SER A 70 -4.37 -0.21 -20.17
CA SER A 70 -5.06 1.02 -20.58
C SER A 70 -6.30 0.77 -21.46
N LYS A 71 -6.36 -0.37 -22.16
CA LYS A 71 -7.50 -0.74 -23.02
C LYS A 71 -8.65 -1.41 -22.25
N MET A 72 -8.40 -1.90 -21.04
CA MET A 72 -9.34 -2.68 -20.23
C MET A 72 -10.17 -1.78 -19.32
N ARG A 73 -11.15 -1.08 -19.92
CA ARG A 73 -11.89 0.00 -19.23
C ARG A 73 -12.85 -0.47 -18.13
N HIS A 74 -13.28 -1.73 -18.15
CA HIS A 74 -14.20 -2.31 -17.15
C HIS A 74 -13.49 -3.18 -16.11
N LEU A 75 -12.17 -3.04 -15.99
CA LEU A 75 -11.38 -3.84 -15.06
C LEU A 75 -11.72 -3.45 -13.61
N ARG A 76 -12.13 -4.43 -12.80
CA ARG A 76 -12.55 -4.27 -11.41
C ARG A 76 -11.58 -4.90 -10.43
N LEU A 77 -10.86 -5.93 -10.86
CA LEU A 77 -9.85 -6.64 -10.07
C LEU A 77 -8.56 -6.79 -10.88
N LEU A 78 -7.46 -6.32 -10.31
CA LEU A 78 -6.13 -6.50 -10.86
C LEU A 78 -5.23 -7.11 -9.81
N ILE A 79 -4.71 -8.29 -10.07
CA ILE A 79 -3.76 -8.98 -9.21
C ILE A 79 -2.57 -9.40 -10.04
N ILE A 80 -1.39 -8.87 -9.70
CA ILE A 80 -0.11 -9.18 -10.31
C ILE A 80 0.86 -9.51 -9.17
N TRP A 81 1.19 -10.80 -9.06
CA TRP A 81 2.16 -11.31 -8.09
C TRP A 81 3.46 -11.64 -8.81
N SER A 82 4.60 -11.36 -8.16
CA SER A 82 5.99 -11.64 -8.59
C SER A 82 6.65 -10.63 -9.54
N HIS A 83 7.98 -10.78 -9.71
CA HIS A 83 8.86 -10.17 -10.72
C HIS A 83 8.38 -10.40 -12.18
N VAL A 84 7.20 -9.89 -12.54
CA VAL A 84 6.79 -9.79 -13.93
C VAL A 84 7.63 -8.67 -14.53
N ASN A 85 8.48 -8.99 -15.50
CA ASN A 85 9.18 -7.95 -16.25
C ASN A 85 8.13 -7.15 -16.99
N THR A 86 7.92 -5.91 -16.60
CA THR A 86 6.98 -5.00 -17.26
C THR A 86 7.73 -4.00 -18.13
N SER A 87 7.20 -3.69 -19.31
CA SER A 87 7.69 -2.60 -20.15
C SER A 87 6.56 -1.68 -20.62
N GLY A 88 6.96 -0.51 -21.11
CA GLY A 88 6.06 0.52 -21.60
C GLY A 88 5.62 1.49 -20.51
N SER A 89 4.68 2.37 -20.89
CA SER A 89 4.17 3.44 -20.04
C SER A 89 2.75 3.13 -19.54
N LEU A 90 2.53 3.17 -18.22
CA LEU A 90 1.18 3.03 -17.67
C LEU A 90 0.51 4.41 -17.60
N ASN A 91 -0.17 4.80 -18.67
CA ASN A 91 -0.79 6.13 -18.76
C ASN A 91 -2.21 6.19 -18.19
N CYS A 92 -2.92 5.05 -18.15
CA CYS A 92 -4.22 4.96 -17.52
C CYS A 92 -4.51 3.56 -16.95
N LEU A 93 -5.43 3.55 -15.98
CA LEU A 93 -6.02 2.35 -15.38
C LEU A 93 -7.55 2.52 -15.36
N SER A 94 -8.28 1.42 -15.27
CA SER A 94 -9.74 1.47 -15.20
C SER A 94 -10.21 2.13 -13.90
N ASN A 95 -11.11 3.10 -14.01
CA ASN A 95 -11.75 3.76 -12.86
C ASN A 95 -12.80 2.87 -12.17
N GLU A 96 -13.11 1.69 -12.71
CA GLU A 96 -13.99 0.70 -12.09
C GLU A 96 -13.24 -0.25 -11.13
N LEU A 97 -11.91 -0.13 -11.06
CA LEU A 97 -11.06 -0.91 -10.17
C LEU A 97 -11.52 -0.77 -8.71
N ARG A 98 -11.72 -1.92 -8.08
CA ARG A 98 -12.11 -2.07 -6.66
C ARG A 98 -11.00 -2.69 -5.84
N TYR A 99 -10.22 -3.59 -6.46
CA TYR A 99 -9.12 -4.28 -5.82
C TYR A 99 -7.91 -4.24 -6.75
N VAL A 100 -6.80 -3.70 -6.26
CA VAL A 100 -5.51 -3.70 -6.94
C VAL A 100 -4.48 -4.28 -6.02
N GLU A 101 -3.87 -5.38 -6.44
CA GLU A 101 -2.68 -5.94 -5.81
C GLU A 101 -1.61 -6.09 -6.88
N TRP A 102 -0.55 -5.30 -6.78
CA TRP A 102 0.54 -5.30 -7.75
C TRP A 102 1.85 -5.23 -7.00
N SER A 103 2.42 -6.41 -6.74
CA SER A 103 3.73 -6.50 -6.10
C SER A 103 4.80 -5.97 -7.04
N GLU A 104 5.76 -5.22 -6.49
CA GLU A 104 6.87 -4.63 -7.24
C GLU A 104 6.41 -3.72 -8.37
N TYR A 105 5.36 -2.93 -8.12
CA TYR A 105 4.88 -1.97 -9.10
C TYR A 105 6.03 -1.05 -9.53
N PRO A 106 6.33 -0.97 -10.84
CA PRO A 106 7.62 -0.47 -11.33
C PRO A 106 7.66 1.06 -11.48
N PHE A 107 6.50 1.72 -11.43
CA PHE A 107 6.40 3.15 -11.68
C PHE A 107 6.46 3.96 -10.38
N LYS A 108 6.93 5.19 -10.50
CA LYS A 108 7.07 6.13 -9.37
C LYS A 108 5.73 6.61 -8.81
N TYR A 109 4.70 6.64 -9.65
CA TYR A 109 3.36 7.12 -9.34
C TYR A 109 2.31 6.21 -9.98
N LEU A 110 1.09 6.22 -9.45
CA LEU A 110 -0.07 5.75 -10.20
C LEU A 110 -0.40 6.74 -11.33
N PRO A 111 -1.04 6.28 -12.41
CA PRO A 111 -1.31 7.14 -13.56
C PRO A 111 -2.19 8.33 -13.18
N SER A 112 -1.85 9.56 -13.61
CA SER A 112 -2.60 10.78 -13.25
C SER A 112 -4.07 10.75 -13.68
N SER A 113 -4.34 10.10 -14.83
CA SER A 113 -5.69 9.90 -15.38
C SER A 113 -6.56 8.93 -14.57
N PHE A 114 -5.95 8.14 -13.68
CA PHE A 114 -6.67 7.18 -12.84
C PHE A 114 -7.48 7.93 -11.78
N GLN A 115 -8.78 7.66 -11.73
CA GLN A 115 -9.76 8.20 -10.79
C GLN A 115 -10.36 7.04 -9.99
N PRO A 116 -9.70 6.58 -8.91
CA PRO A 116 -10.01 5.33 -8.22
C PRO A 116 -11.24 5.43 -7.29
N ASN A 117 -12.34 6.03 -7.72
CA ASN A 117 -13.49 6.33 -6.86
C ASN A 117 -14.17 5.06 -6.28
N GLN A 118 -13.99 3.91 -6.94
CA GLN A 118 -14.54 2.62 -6.53
C GLN A 118 -13.51 1.74 -5.81
N LEU A 119 -12.27 2.21 -5.64
CA LEU A 119 -11.17 1.44 -5.06
C LEU A 119 -11.42 1.22 -3.57
N VAL A 120 -11.36 -0.04 -3.16
CA VAL A 120 -11.53 -0.50 -1.77
C VAL A 120 -10.20 -0.94 -1.20
N GLU A 121 -9.39 -1.62 -1.99
CA GLU A 121 -8.08 -2.12 -1.56
C GLU A 121 -6.99 -1.80 -2.58
N LEU A 122 -5.88 -1.26 -2.08
CA LEU A 122 -4.69 -0.96 -2.85
C LEU A 122 -3.46 -1.55 -2.16
N ILE A 123 -2.86 -2.55 -2.78
CA ILE A 123 -1.73 -3.30 -2.27
C ILE A 123 -0.59 -3.20 -3.29
N LEU A 124 0.41 -2.38 -3.01
CA LEU A 124 1.56 -2.12 -3.88
C LEU A 124 2.86 -2.42 -3.11
N LYS A 125 2.98 -3.65 -2.61
CA LYS A 125 4.14 -4.12 -1.85
C LYS A 125 5.43 -4.04 -2.66
N SER A 126 6.53 -3.70 -2.00
CA SER A 126 7.88 -3.66 -2.59
C SER A 126 7.99 -2.79 -3.86
N SER A 127 7.17 -1.74 -3.97
CA SER A 127 7.06 -0.96 -5.20
C SER A 127 8.13 0.12 -5.33
N SER A 128 8.32 0.59 -6.56
CA SER A 128 9.20 1.72 -6.89
C SER A 128 8.54 3.09 -6.67
N ILE A 129 7.35 3.11 -6.04
CA ILE A 129 6.58 4.32 -5.80
C ILE A 129 7.35 5.30 -4.92
N GLU A 130 7.36 6.56 -5.35
CA GLU A 130 7.88 7.70 -4.58
C GLU A 130 6.73 8.43 -3.88
N GLN A 131 5.56 8.54 -4.55
CA GLN A 131 4.29 9.05 -4.04
C GLN A 131 3.13 8.36 -4.79
N LEU A 132 1.97 8.18 -4.14
CA LEU A 132 0.85 7.48 -4.76
C LEU A 132 0.32 8.14 -6.05
N TRP A 133 0.13 9.46 -6.05
CA TRP A 133 -0.38 10.26 -7.16
C TRP A 133 0.19 11.67 -7.09
N GLU A 134 0.32 12.36 -8.23
CA GLU A 134 0.81 13.75 -8.28
C GLU A 134 -0.25 14.76 -7.80
N ASP A 135 -1.51 14.54 -8.21
CA ASP A 135 -2.65 15.39 -7.87
C ASP A 135 -3.50 14.80 -6.75
N LYS A 136 -4.11 15.66 -5.92
CA LYS A 136 -5.04 15.22 -4.87
C LYS A 136 -6.16 14.34 -5.42
N LYS A 137 -6.41 13.22 -4.74
CA LYS A 137 -7.53 12.30 -5.03
C LYS A 137 -8.41 12.19 -3.79
N TYR A 138 -9.64 11.73 -3.95
CA TYR A 138 -10.52 11.52 -2.81
C TYR A 138 -11.19 10.15 -2.89
N LEU A 139 -10.68 9.23 -2.08
CA LEU A 139 -10.96 7.80 -2.12
C LEU A 139 -11.86 7.40 -0.95
N ARG A 140 -13.14 7.79 -1.02
CA ARG A 140 -14.13 7.45 0.02
C ARG A 140 -14.28 5.95 0.27
N ASN A 141 -14.02 5.11 -0.72
CA ASN A 141 -14.23 3.68 -0.63
C ASN A 141 -12.99 2.91 -0.15
N LEU A 142 -11.82 3.55 -0.14
CA LEU A 142 -10.57 2.89 0.25
C LEU A 142 -10.62 2.51 1.72
N ARG A 143 -10.36 1.23 2.01
CA ARG A 143 -10.32 0.62 3.34
C ARG A 143 -8.92 0.13 3.68
N ASN A 144 -8.24 -0.47 2.71
CA ASN A 144 -6.91 -1.06 2.91
C ASN A 144 -5.90 -0.41 1.96
N LEU A 145 -4.80 0.08 2.55
CA LEU A 145 -3.66 0.57 1.82
C LEU A 145 -2.39 -0.11 2.35
N ASP A 146 -1.70 -0.83 1.48
CA ASP A 146 -0.45 -1.52 1.80
C ASP A 146 0.63 -1.10 0.80
N LEU A 147 1.60 -0.34 1.28
CA LEU A 147 2.79 0.07 0.55
C LEU A 147 4.06 -0.50 1.18
N SER A 148 3.93 -1.56 1.98
CA SER A 148 5.05 -2.18 2.70
C SER A 148 6.21 -2.48 1.76
N HIS A 149 7.43 -2.27 2.26
CA HIS A 149 8.71 -2.41 1.59
C HIS A 149 8.90 -1.54 0.34
N SER A 150 8.07 -0.51 0.12
CA SER A 150 8.28 0.49 -0.93
C SER A 150 9.40 1.45 -0.50
N LYS A 151 10.65 1.02 -0.66
CA LYS A 151 11.86 1.73 -0.18
C LYS A 151 12.06 3.11 -0.79
N ASN A 152 11.42 3.40 -1.92
CA ASN A 152 11.47 4.70 -2.59
C ASN A 152 10.39 5.68 -2.14
N LEU A 153 9.43 5.25 -1.33
CA LEU A 153 8.33 6.09 -0.85
C LEU A 153 8.91 7.20 0.02
N ILE A 154 8.74 8.45 -0.41
CA ILE A 154 9.27 9.63 0.29
C ILE A 154 8.19 10.38 1.06
N LYS A 155 6.93 10.30 0.60
CA LYS A 155 5.82 11.07 1.13
C LYS A 155 4.48 10.37 0.94
N MET A 156 3.62 10.49 1.95
CA MET A 156 2.20 10.12 1.86
C MET A 156 1.33 11.33 1.49
N PRO A 157 0.24 11.13 0.72
CA PRO A 157 -0.79 12.15 0.51
C PRO A 157 -1.49 12.53 1.83
N HIS A 158 -2.27 13.60 1.79
CA HIS A 158 -2.99 14.08 2.97
C HIS A 158 -4.08 13.07 3.35
N PHE A 159 -4.18 12.68 4.62
CA PHE A 159 -5.02 11.56 5.06
C PHE A 159 -6.52 11.84 4.99
N GLY A 160 -6.91 13.12 4.95
CA GLY A 160 -8.28 13.53 4.58
C GLY A 160 -8.71 13.07 3.16
N GLU A 161 -7.77 12.64 2.31
CA GLU A 161 -8.05 12.05 1.00
C GLU A 161 -8.68 10.64 1.10
N PHE A 162 -8.55 9.96 2.24
CA PHE A 162 -9.01 8.58 2.45
C PHE A 162 -9.72 8.44 3.80
N PRO A 163 -10.90 9.08 3.95
CA PRO A 163 -11.57 9.27 5.24
C PRO A 163 -12.11 7.96 5.87
N ASN A 164 -12.14 6.87 5.11
CA ASN A 164 -12.65 5.58 5.58
C ASN A 164 -11.55 4.51 5.64
N LEU A 165 -10.27 4.90 5.63
CA LEU A 165 -9.18 3.94 5.72
C LEU A 165 -9.22 3.21 7.07
N GLU A 166 -9.14 1.88 7.02
CA GLU A 166 -9.20 0.97 8.16
C GLU A 166 -7.84 0.30 8.41
N ARG A 167 -7.04 0.05 7.36
CA ARG A 167 -5.70 -0.54 7.49
C ARG A 167 -4.67 0.22 6.66
N LEU A 168 -3.55 0.58 7.29
CA LEU A 168 -2.40 1.19 6.66
C LEU A 168 -1.12 0.42 7.00
N ASP A 169 -0.51 -0.18 5.99
CA ASP A 169 0.81 -0.81 6.12
C ASP A 169 1.86 -0.05 5.32
N LEU A 170 2.87 0.45 6.02
CA LEU A 170 4.02 1.17 5.50
C LEU A 170 5.33 0.54 5.97
N GLU A 171 5.32 -0.70 6.46
CA GLU A 171 6.52 -1.38 6.99
C GLU A 171 7.70 -1.30 6.02
N GLY A 172 8.90 -0.99 6.50
CA GLY A 172 10.11 -0.98 5.68
C GLY A 172 10.15 0.11 4.61
N CYS A 173 9.29 1.13 4.67
CA CYS A 173 9.39 2.35 3.87
C CYS A 173 10.55 3.23 4.37
N ILE A 174 11.79 2.80 4.11
CA ILE A 174 12.98 3.37 4.73
C ILE A 174 13.24 4.84 4.38
N LYS A 175 12.79 5.35 3.23
CA LYS A 175 12.96 6.75 2.81
C LYS A 175 11.82 7.67 3.25
N LEU A 176 10.79 7.12 3.89
CA LEU A 176 9.66 7.91 4.36
C LEU A 176 10.09 8.70 5.60
N VAL A 177 10.20 10.03 5.45
CA VAL A 177 10.74 10.92 6.49
C VAL A 177 9.65 11.47 7.41
N GLN A 178 8.44 11.65 6.88
CA GLN A 178 7.33 12.23 7.63
C GLN A 178 6.01 11.61 7.22
N ILE A 179 5.14 11.46 8.22
CA ILE A 179 3.72 11.21 8.04
C ILE A 179 3.01 12.54 8.29
N ASP A 180 2.12 12.91 7.39
CA ASP A 180 1.34 14.14 7.52
C ASP A 180 0.48 14.09 8.81
N PRO A 181 0.42 15.18 9.60
CA PRO A 181 -0.37 15.24 10.84
C PRO A 181 -1.85 14.88 10.66
N SER A 182 -2.38 15.03 9.44
CA SER A 182 -3.74 14.62 9.10
C SER A 182 -4.01 13.13 9.30
N ILE A 183 -3.00 12.28 9.56
CA ILE A 183 -3.25 10.87 9.95
C ILE A 183 -4.22 10.78 11.13
N GLY A 184 -4.19 11.74 12.06
CA GLY A 184 -5.17 11.83 13.15
C GLY A 184 -6.62 12.05 12.70
N LEU A 185 -6.89 12.35 11.42
CA LEU A 185 -8.25 12.40 10.87
C LEU A 185 -8.82 11.01 10.55
N LEU A 186 -7.97 9.97 10.53
CA LEU A 186 -8.39 8.61 10.22
C LEU A 186 -9.09 7.94 11.42
N THR A 187 -10.28 8.43 11.74
CA THR A 187 -11.11 7.94 12.85
C THR A 187 -11.51 6.46 12.73
N LYS A 188 -11.40 5.85 11.54
CA LYS A 188 -11.71 4.43 11.29
C LYS A 188 -10.48 3.53 11.18
N LEU A 189 -9.26 4.08 11.30
CA LEU A 189 -8.04 3.29 11.16
C LEU A 189 -7.91 2.35 12.36
N VAL A 190 -7.94 1.05 12.10
CA VAL A 190 -7.81 -0.04 13.08
C VAL A 190 -6.39 -0.58 13.13
N TYR A 191 -5.66 -0.52 12.00
CA TYR A 191 -4.30 -1.04 11.90
C TYR A 191 -3.34 -0.03 11.27
N LEU A 192 -2.23 0.24 11.96
CA LEU A 192 -1.12 1.06 11.47
C LEU A 192 0.21 0.35 11.68
N ASN A 193 0.92 0.06 10.59
CA ASN A 193 2.26 -0.53 10.63
C ASN A 193 3.30 0.41 10.02
N LEU A 194 4.28 0.78 10.85
CA LEU A 194 5.41 1.64 10.54
C LEU A 194 6.74 0.99 10.97
N LYS A 195 6.74 -0.33 11.16
CA LYS A 195 7.94 -1.10 11.47
C LYS A 195 9.02 -0.87 10.41
N ASP A 196 10.27 -0.77 10.83
CA ASP A 196 11.44 -0.57 9.95
C ASP A 196 11.42 0.73 9.11
N CYS A 197 10.56 1.69 9.45
CA CYS A 197 10.59 3.05 8.90
C CYS A 197 11.64 3.90 9.63
N LYS A 198 12.87 3.94 9.11
CA LYS A 198 14.05 4.47 9.82
C LYS A 198 14.09 5.98 10.02
N HIS A 199 13.34 6.75 9.22
CA HIS A 199 13.45 8.21 9.19
C HIS A 199 12.18 8.95 9.64
N ILE A 200 11.18 8.23 10.17
CA ILE A 200 9.96 8.87 10.69
C ILE A 200 10.27 9.48 12.06
N ILE A 201 10.34 10.81 12.11
CA ILE A 201 10.73 11.58 13.32
C ILE A 201 9.50 12.09 14.09
N SER A 202 8.32 12.19 13.47
CA SER A 202 7.24 13.08 13.96
C SER A 202 5.86 12.45 14.21
N LEU A 203 5.74 11.13 14.36
CA LEU A 203 4.42 10.51 14.53
C LEU A 203 3.77 10.85 15.89
N LEU A 204 4.56 11.02 16.96
CA LEU A 204 4.10 11.01 18.35
C LEU A 204 3.12 12.14 18.73
N SER A 205 3.12 13.27 18.02
CA SER A 205 2.21 14.39 18.34
C SER A 205 0.81 14.26 17.73
N ASN A 206 0.62 13.36 16.74
CA ASN A 206 -0.56 13.38 15.87
C ASN A 206 -1.42 12.10 15.93
N ILE A 207 -1.05 11.13 16.77
CA ILE A 207 -1.78 9.87 16.97
C ILE A 207 -3.07 10.09 17.80
N PHE A 208 -3.19 11.20 18.54
CA PHE A 208 -4.33 11.47 19.42
C PHE A 208 -5.71 11.49 18.72
N GLY A 209 -5.75 11.65 17.39
CA GLY A 209 -7.00 11.60 16.62
C GLY A 209 -7.43 10.20 16.14
N LEU A 210 -6.59 9.17 16.33
CA LEU A 210 -6.85 7.80 15.88
C LEU A 210 -7.73 7.03 16.88
N SER A 211 -9.03 7.36 16.92
CA SER A 211 -9.96 6.86 17.94
C SER A 211 -10.30 5.36 17.87
N CYS A 212 -10.13 4.71 16.71
CA CYS A 212 -10.45 3.30 16.50
C CYS A 212 -9.22 2.42 16.24
N LEU A 213 -8.02 2.95 16.52
CA LEU A 213 -6.79 2.18 16.34
C LEU A 213 -6.75 1.07 17.38
N ASP A 214 -6.61 -0.17 16.93
CA ASP A 214 -6.49 -1.35 17.79
C ASP A 214 -5.05 -1.90 17.74
N ASP A 215 -4.44 -1.90 16.56
CA ASP A 215 -3.10 -2.43 16.31
C ASP A 215 -2.15 -1.33 15.81
N LEU A 216 -1.17 -0.96 16.65
CA LEU A 216 -0.07 -0.05 16.28
C LEU A 216 1.28 -0.77 16.33
N ASN A 217 1.96 -0.85 15.19
CA ASN A 217 3.29 -1.44 15.08
C ASN A 217 4.34 -0.39 14.72
N ILE A 218 5.08 0.09 15.71
CA ILE A 218 6.15 1.09 15.56
C ILE A 218 7.49 0.52 16.04
N TYR A 219 8.33 0.09 15.10
CA TYR A 219 9.72 -0.26 15.38
C TYR A 219 10.63 0.62 14.53
N VAL A 220 11.10 1.73 15.11
CA VAL A 220 12.05 2.62 14.46
C VAL A 220 13.44 2.25 14.93
N LEU A 221 14.22 1.59 14.08
CA LEU A 221 15.65 1.39 14.32
C LEU A 221 16.36 2.75 14.15
N GLN A 222 16.42 3.55 15.21
CA GLN A 222 17.32 4.70 15.25
C GLN A 222 18.76 4.20 15.43
N SER A 223 19.65 4.58 14.51
CA SER A 223 21.07 4.28 14.67
C SER A 223 21.62 5.05 15.87
N LYS A 224 22.03 4.31 16.91
CA LYS A 224 22.90 4.71 18.01
C LYS A 224 22.51 6.00 18.75
N GLU A 225 21.53 5.92 19.65
CA GLU A 225 21.67 6.49 21.01
C GLU A 225 20.51 6.22 21.98
N PHE A 226 19.42 5.56 21.58
CA PHE A 226 18.39 5.18 22.54
C PHE A 226 18.02 3.70 22.38
N GLU A 227 18.10 2.97 23.50
CA GLU A 227 17.69 1.58 23.62
C GLU A 227 16.29 1.38 23.04
N CYS A 228 16.21 0.56 21.98
CA CYS A 228 14.95 0.17 21.37
C CYS A 228 14.18 -0.74 22.33
N LYS A 229 13.17 -0.21 23.02
CA LYS A 229 12.13 -1.04 23.62
C LYS A 229 10.99 -1.20 22.63
N CYS A 230 10.75 -2.45 22.27
CA CYS A 230 9.50 -2.91 21.71
C CYS A 230 8.36 -2.53 22.65
N ILE A 231 7.47 -1.61 22.28
CA ILE A 231 6.23 -1.40 23.02
C ILE A 231 5.06 -1.58 22.07
N THR A 232 4.50 -2.78 22.07
CA THR A 232 3.12 -3.03 21.67
C THR A 232 2.23 -2.49 22.80
N PHE A 233 1.55 -1.37 22.57
CA PHE A 233 0.52 -0.89 23.48
C PHE A 233 -0.84 -1.41 23.01
N PRO A 234 -1.62 -2.11 23.84
CA PRO A 234 -3.07 -2.02 23.76
C PRO A 234 -3.44 -0.58 24.11
N ILE A 235 -4.17 0.11 23.23
CA ILE A 235 -4.50 1.55 23.40
C ILE A 235 -5.31 1.85 24.66
N ASN A 236 -5.87 0.81 25.31
CA ASN A 236 -6.56 0.92 26.60
C ASN A 236 -5.67 1.36 27.78
N ASP A 237 -4.34 1.39 27.64
CA ASP A 237 -3.42 1.88 28.68
C ASP A 237 -3.09 3.39 28.54
N ILE A 238 -3.69 4.10 27.57
CA ILE A 238 -3.53 5.55 27.39
C ILE A 238 -4.82 6.25 27.87
N LEU A 239 -5.03 6.32 29.18
CA LEU A 239 -6.03 7.21 29.79
C LEU A 239 -5.35 8.47 30.37
N PRO A 240 -6.07 9.61 30.37
CA PRO A 240 -5.47 10.93 30.37
C PRO A 240 -5.15 11.36 31.79
N HIS A 241 -3.88 11.66 32.07
CA HIS A 241 -3.55 12.40 33.28
C HIS A 241 -2.55 13.51 32.98
N VAL A 242 -3.00 14.70 33.37
CA VAL A 242 -2.23 15.90 33.71
C VAL A 242 -2.06 16.92 32.57
N ALA A 243 -2.94 17.91 32.68
CA ALA A 243 -2.76 19.26 32.21
C ALA A 243 -1.44 19.89 32.69
N LEU A 244 -1.03 20.93 31.96
CA LEU A 244 -0.20 22.08 32.39
C LEU A 244 1.33 21.97 32.19
N PRO A 245 1.99 23.13 31.95
CA PRO A 245 2.61 23.45 30.66
C PRO A 245 4.08 23.87 30.83
N PHE A 246 4.75 24.27 29.73
CA PHE A 246 6.01 25.02 29.67
C PHE A 246 7.17 24.52 30.57
N LEU A 247 8.31 24.19 29.95
CA LEU A 247 9.56 24.92 30.21
C LEU A 247 10.65 24.46 29.24
N ILE A 248 11.12 25.43 28.47
CA ILE A 248 12.48 25.48 27.92
C ILE A 248 13.42 25.49 29.12
N SER A 249 14.39 24.58 29.21
CA SER A 249 15.55 24.75 30.08
C SER A 249 16.83 24.61 29.30
N HIS A 250 17.54 25.73 29.20
CA HIS A 250 18.89 25.87 28.69
C HIS A 250 19.86 24.97 29.46
N SER A 251 20.77 24.33 28.73
CA SER A 251 21.97 23.72 29.28
C SER A 251 22.93 24.79 29.79
N HIS A 252 23.28 24.78 31.07
CA HIS A 252 24.60 25.24 31.49
C HIS A 252 25.20 24.25 32.49
N ASN A 253 26.29 23.66 32.01
CA ASN A 253 27.29 22.88 32.70
C ASN A 253 28.01 23.75 33.73
N THR A 254 28.10 23.32 34.99
CA THR A 254 29.30 23.50 35.82
C THR A 254 29.35 22.46 36.95
N GLN A 255 30.46 21.74 36.97
CA GLN A 255 30.92 20.85 38.02
C GLN A 255 31.09 21.60 39.36
N LYS A 256 30.83 20.92 40.49
CA LYS A 256 31.84 20.53 41.52
C LYS A 256 31.29 20.41 42.96
N PHE A 257 31.92 19.46 43.66
CA PHE A 257 32.13 19.32 45.11
C PHE A 257 31.07 18.64 46.02
N VAL A 258 31.44 17.43 46.45
CA VAL A 258 31.21 16.70 47.73
C VAL A 258 31.83 17.50 48.91
N PRO A 259 31.67 17.23 50.24
CA PRO A 259 30.76 16.37 51.05
C PRO A 259 30.11 17.11 52.27
N PHE A 260 29.21 16.44 53.02
CA PHE A 260 29.38 16.05 54.46
C PHE A 260 28.04 15.88 55.21
N LEU A 261 28.09 14.89 56.11
CA LEU A 261 27.18 14.46 57.18
C LEU A 261 26.36 15.56 57.88
N ALA A 262 25.08 15.28 58.14
CA ALA A 262 24.51 15.04 59.47
C ALA A 262 23.17 14.30 59.33
#